data_AF-A0AAC9V6Z4-F1
#
_entry.id   AF-A0AAC9V6Z4-F1
#
_cell.length_a   1.000
_cell.length_b   1.000
_cell.length_c   1.000
_cell.angle_alpha   90.00
_cell.angle_beta   90.00
_cell.angle_gamma   90.00
#
_symmetry.space_group_name_H-M   'P 1'
#
loop_
_entity.id
_entity.type
_entity.pdbx_description
1 polymer ?
#
loop_
_entity_poly.entity_id
_entity_poly.type
_entity_poly.pdbx_seq_one_letter_code
_entity_poly.pdbx_strand_id
1 'polypeptide(L)'
;MQDERYYKDLHARILAGAHFIESLAPGDPKLPVAHSKYDKLVEEYRDYIRLSFWGKEELEREEAKRLRLERESRPQQIAMSF
;
A
#
# COMPACT_ATOMS: atom_id res chain seq x y z
N MET A 1 19.25 -13.64 5.64
CA MET A 1 18.90 -14.70 4.64
C MET A 1 17.42 -15.12 4.65
N GLN A 2 16.62 -14.89 5.70
CA GLN A 2 15.15 -15.11 5.66
C GLN A 2 14.42 -14.00 4.91
N ASP A 3 14.84 -12.74 5.08
CA ASP A 3 14.23 -11.57 4.44
C ASP A 3 14.33 -11.58 2.91
N GLU A 4 15.44 -12.07 2.36
CA GLU A 4 15.61 -12.20 0.91
C GLU A 4 14.66 -13.22 0.26
N ARG A 5 14.34 -14.31 0.95
CA ARG A 5 13.38 -15.31 0.44
C ARG A 5 11.97 -14.76 0.50
N TYR A 6 11.63 -14.09 1.61
CA TYR A 6 10.36 -13.40 1.76
C TYR A 6 10.14 -12.36 0.66
N TYR A 7 11.16 -11.55 0.37
CA TYR A 7 11.11 -10.56 -0.69
C TYR A 7 10.92 -11.19 -2.09
N LYS A 8 11.65 -12.26 -2.40
CA LYS A 8 11.49 -12.96 -3.68
C LYS A 8 10.09 -13.54 -3.84
N ASP A 9 9.52 -14.08 -2.77
CA ASP A 9 8.16 -14.61 -2.75
C ASP A 9 7.12 -13.49 -2.94
N LEU A 10 7.26 -12.38 -2.20
CA LEU A 10 6.38 -11.22 -2.31
C LEU A 10 6.44 -10.59 -3.72
N HIS A 11 7.63 -10.47 -4.29
CA HIS A 11 7.81 -10.01 -5.67
C HIS A 11 7.13 -10.94 -6.68
N ALA A 12 7.27 -12.26 -6.51
CA ALA A 12 6.60 -13.24 -7.36
C ALA A 12 5.07 -13.15 -7.27
N ARG A 13 4.51 -12.91 -6.07
CA ARG A 13 3.06 -12.70 -5.87
C ARG A 13 2.55 -11.44 -6.55
N ILE A 14 3.32 -10.36 -6.53
CA ILE A 14 2.97 -9.12 -7.24
C ILE A 14 2.90 -9.38 -8.75
N LEU A 15 3.92 -10.04 -9.33
CA LEU A 15 3.92 -10.39 -10.76
C LEU A 15 2.74 -11.29 -11.12
N ALA A 16 2.45 -12.32 -10.31
CA ALA A 16 1.30 -13.18 -10.51
C ALA A 16 -0.03 -12.42 -10.41
N GLY A 17 -0.14 -11.46 -9.48
CA GLY A 17 -1.32 -10.60 -9.32
C GLY A 17 -1.54 -9.68 -10.51
N ALA A 18 -0.47 -9.07 -11.04
CA ALA A 18 -0.52 -8.23 -12.24
C ALA A 18 -1.01 -9.05 -13.45
N HIS A 19 -0.40 -10.21 -13.70
CA HIS A 19 -0.82 -11.09 -14.80
C HIS A 19 -2.26 -11.58 -14.64
N PHE A 20 -2.71 -11.86 -13.40
CA PHE A 20 -4.09 -12.22 -13.15
C PHE A 20 -5.05 -11.09 -13.54
N ILE A 21 -4.77 -9.85 -13.14
CA ILE A 21 -5.58 -8.68 -13.51
C ILE A 21 -5.59 -8.47 -15.03
N GLU A 22 -4.43 -8.56 -15.68
CA GLU A 22 -4.31 -8.43 -17.15
C GLU A 22 -5.08 -9.52 -17.91
N SER A 23 -5.25 -10.71 -17.30
CA SER A 23 -6.03 -11.79 -17.89
C SER A 23 -7.54 -11.62 -17.80
N LEU A 24 -8.03 -10.72 -16.94
CA LEU A 24 -9.45 -10.47 -16.76
C LEU A 24 -9.99 -9.56 -17.86
N ALA A 25 -11.20 -9.87 -18.35
CA ALA A 25 -11.87 -9.01 -19.31
C ALA A 25 -12.26 -7.67 -18.67
N PRO A 26 -12.28 -6.56 -19.44
CA PRO A 26 -12.80 -5.29 -18.96
C PRO A 26 -14.23 -5.44 -18.42
N GLY A 27 -14.46 -5.07 -17.17
CA GLY A 27 -15.76 -5.21 -16.51
C GLY A 27 -15.98 -6.55 -15.79
N ASP A 28 -14.98 -7.44 -15.72
CA ASP A 28 -15.07 -8.65 -14.90
C ASP A 28 -15.35 -8.27 -13.42
N PRO A 29 -16.37 -8.88 -12.79
CA PRO A 29 -16.75 -8.56 -11.41
C PRO A 29 -15.64 -8.83 -10.38
N LYS A 30 -14.60 -9.61 -10.73
CA LYS A 30 -13.45 -9.88 -9.88
C LYS A 30 -12.38 -8.80 -9.94
N LEU A 31 -12.40 -7.90 -10.94
CA LEU A 31 -11.40 -6.84 -11.09
C LEU A 31 -11.25 -5.97 -9.84
N PRO A 32 -12.31 -5.45 -9.20
CA PRO A 32 -12.15 -4.60 -8.00
C PRO A 32 -11.45 -5.34 -6.85
N VAL A 33 -11.78 -6.61 -6.66
CA VAL A 33 -11.17 -7.45 -5.62
C VAL A 33 -9.73 -7.80 -5.97
N ALA A 34 -9.44 -8.08 -7.25
CA ALA A 34 -8.11 -8.37 -7.75
C ALA A 34 -7.18 -7.17 -7.57
N HIS A 35 -7.62 -5.96 -7.97
CA HIS A 35 -6.90 -4.71 -7.75
C HIS A 35 -6.65 -4.45 -6.26
N SER A 36 -7.67 -4.60 -5.40
CA SER A 36 -7.49 -4.40 -3.96
C SER A 36 -6.46 -5.35 -3.33
N LYS A 37 -6.42 -6.62 -3.78
CA LYS A 37 -5.39 -7.58 -3.32
C LYS A 37 -4.00 -7.23 -3.86
N TYR A 38 -3.91 -6.82 -5.12
CA TYR A 38 -2.66 -6.39 -5.74
C TYR A 38 -2.08 -5.15 -5.05
N ASP A 39 -2.92 -4.14 -4.77
CA ASP A 39 -2.50 -2.91 -4.10
C ASP A 39 -1.90 -3.21 -2.72
N LYS A 40 -2.52 -4.10 -1.94
CA LYS A 40 -1.99 -4.53 -0.63
C LYS A 40 -0.61 -5.20 -0.74
N LEU A 41 -0.42 -6.08 -1.74
CA LEU A 41 0.88 -6.72 -1.96
C LEU A 41 1.95 -5.69 -2.34
N VAL A 42 1.59 -4.69 -3.16
CA VAL A 42 2.49 -3.61 -3.57
C VAL A 42 2.83 -2.70 -2.38
N GLU A 43 1.87 -2.38 -1.51
CA GLU A 43 2.13 -1.61 -0.29
C GLU A 43 3.09 -2.34 0.64
N GLU A 44 2.85 -3.62 0.92
CA GLU A 44 3.73 -4.43 1.77
C GLU A 44 5.16 -4.49 1.22
N TYR A 45 5.30 -4.61 -0.10
CA TYR A 45 6.60 -4.61 -0.77
C TYR A 45 7.29 -3.24 -0.70
N ARG A 46 6.53 -2.15 -0.83
CA ARG A 46 7.05 -0.78 -0.67
C ARG A 46 7.52 -0.55 0.75
N ASP A 47 6.77 -0.99 1.75
CA ASP A 47 7.15 -0.82 3.15
C ASP A 47 8.41 -1.61 3.49
N TYR A 48 8.55 -2.83 2.95
CA TYR A 48 9.79 -3.59 3.08
C TYR A 48 11.00 -2.88 2.43
N ILE A 49 10.84 -2.33 1.22
CA ILE A 49 11.90 -1.54 0.56
C ILE A 49 12.27 -0.34 1.43
N ARG A 50 11.28 0.41 1.93
CA ARG A 50 11.54 1.57 2.78
C ARG A 50 12.29 1.18 4.05
N LEU A 51 11.88 0.11 4.74
CA LEU A 51 12.58 -0.43 5.92
C LEU A 51 14.04 -0.82 5.59
N SER A 52 14.26 -1.42 4.42
CA SER A 52 15.57 -1.90 3.99
C SER A 52 16.53 -0.77 3.57
N PHE A 53 16.00 0.33 3.02
CA PHE A 53 16.82 1.45 2.52
C PHE A 53 17.03 2.58 3.53
N TRP A 54 16.02 2.91 4.35
CA TRP A 54 16.09 4.06 5.27
C TRP A 54 16.15 3.68 6.75
N GLY A 55 16.01 2.40 7.09
CA GLY A 55 15.83 1.97 8.47
C GLY A 55 14.47 2.40 9.04
N LYS A 56 14.08 1.84 10.19
CA LYS A 56 12.78 2.11 10.82
C LYS A 56 12.52 3.60 11.10
N GLU A 57 13.58 4.34 11.44
CA GLU A 57 13.47 5.70 12.00
C GLU A 57 12.97 6.76 10.99
N GLU A 58 13.37 6.68 9.72
CA GLU A 58 12.88 7.60 8.69
C GLU A 58 11.45 7.24 8.23
N LEU A 59 11.10 5.95 8.31
CA LEU A 59 9.76 5.45 8.00
C LEU A 59 8.73 5.97 9.02
N GLU A 60 9.09 5.96 10.30
CA GLU A 60 8.30 6.57 11.38
C GLU A 60 8.15 8.10 11.19
N ARG A 61 9.17 8.79 10.66
CA ARG A 61 9.08 10.22 10.32
C ARG A 61 8.14 10.51 9.16
N GLU A 62 8.17 9.72 8.09
CA GLU A 62 7.24 9.89 6.96
C GLU A 62 5.80 9.56 7.35
N GLU A 63 5.58 8.50 8.13
CA GLU A 63 4.26 8.12 8.63
C GLU A 63 3.71 9.19 9.59
N ALA A 64 4.54 9.71 10.50
CA ALA A 64 4.19 10.83 11.36
C ALA A 64 3.86 12.11 10.57
N LYS A 65 4.52 12.35 9.43
CA LYS A 65 4.20 13.47 8.52
C LYS A 65 2.87 13.26 7.80
N ARG A 66 2.59 12.05 7.31
CA ARG A 66 1.29 11.71 6.70
C ARG A 66 0.13 11.86 7.68
N LEU A 67 0.28 11.34 8.90
CA LEU A 67 -0.71 11.47 9.97
C LEU A 67 -1.01 12.93 10.35
N ARG A 68 0.02 13.80 10.32
CA ARG A 68 -0.17 15.24 10.52
C ARG A 68 -0.94 15.87 9.37
N LEU A 69 -0.55 15.59 8.12
CA LEU A 69 -1.24 16.10 6.93
C LEU A 69 -2.70 15.63 6.83
N GLU A 70 -3.01 14.37 7.19
CA GLU A 70 -4.39 13.87 7.24
C GLU A 70 -5.22 14.53 8.33
N ARG A 71 -4.61 14.82 9.50
CA ARG A 71 -5.27 15.58 10.58
C ARG A 71 -5.55 17.02 10.18
N GLU A 72 -4.61 17.66 9.48
CA GLU A 72 -4.76 19.03 8.99
C GLU A 72 -5.72 19.13 7.79
N SER A 73 -5.89 18.05 7.03
CA SER A 73 -6.81 17.97 5.89
C SER A 73 -8.25 17.56 6.26
N ARG A 74 -8.54 17.25 7.53
CA ARG A 74 -9.93 17.10 7.97
C ARG A 74 -10.57 18.49 8.01
N PRO A 75 -11.61 18.78 7.21
CA PRO A 75 -12.34 20.02 7.36
C PRO A 75 -12.90 20.01 8.78
N GLN A 76 -12.53 21.01 9.58
CA GLN A 76 -13.28 21.37 10.77
C GLN A 76 -14.71 21.61 10.28
N GLN A 77 -15.60 20.63 10.44
CA GLN A 77 -17.03 20.88 10.42
C GLN A 77 -17.27 21.82 11.59
N ILE A 78 -17.21 23.11 11.30
CA ILE A 78 -17.63 24.17 12.20
C ILE A 78 -19.07 23.83 12.52
N ALA A 79 -19.30 23.32 13.73
CA ALA A 79 -20.62 23.21 14.30
C ALA A 79 -21.20 24.62 14.33
N MET A 80 -22.01 24.96 13.32
CA MET A 80 -22.93 26.09 13.40
C MET A 80 -24.00 25.69 14.43
N SER A 81 -23.81 26.18 15.65
CA SER A 81 -24.86 26.21 16.66
C SER A 81 -26.00 27.08 16.14
N PHE A 82 -27.18 26.50 16.01
CA PHE A 82 -28.46 27.21 15.92
C PHE A 82 -29.20 27.06 17.25
#